data_AF-A0A7W5DSM3-F1
#
_entry.id   AF-A0A7W5DSM3-F1
#
_cell.length_a   1.000
_cell.length_b   1.000
_cell.length_c   1.000
_cell.angle_alpha   90.00
_cell.angle_beta   90.00
_cell.angle_gamma   90.00
#
_symmetry.space_group_name_H-M   'P 1'
#
loop_
_entity.id
_entity.type
_entity.pdbx_description
1 polymer ?
#
loop_
_entity_poly.entity_id
_entity_poly.type
_entity_poly.pdbx_seq_one_letter_code
_entity_poly.pdbx_strand_id
1 'polypeptide(L)'
;MSFLTDLFSGGAGKLVDSVGNVLDKVITTKQEVMQQELELKKAEMQYRLDERRLDIEEQKTRLADIDSARTRSSNIETSANATLLSKNITSFLAIGSTVLTFALFYIIIFRNEVIKAEVKDVVLYVLGVLSAIITQVFSFYFGSSQGSVDKNKIIEGIKK
;
A
#
# COMPACT_ATOMS: atom_id res chain seq x y z
N MET A 1 -6.99 -68.49 -45.78
CA MET A 1 -6.59 -67.09 -45.51
C MET A 1 -7.64 -66.26 -44.74
N SER A 2 -8.83 -66.78 -44.37
CA SER A 2 -9.89 -65.95 -43.70
C SER A 2 -9.75 -65.82 -42.18
N PHE A 3 -9.13 -66.80 -41.51
CA PHE A 3 -9.14 -66.89 -40.04
C PHE A 3 -8.34 -65.80 -39.32
N LEU A 4 -7.22 -65.34 -39.89
CA LEU A 4 -6.39 -64.28 -39.30
C LEU A 4 -7.04 -62.89 -39.45
N THR A 5 -7.76 -62.64 -40.54
CA THR A 5 -8.42 -61.36 -40.82
C THR A 5 -9.65 -61.15 -39.95
N ASP A 6 -10.41 -62.22 -39.67
CA ASP A 6 -11.60 -62.16 -38.81
C ASP A 6 -11.25 -62.09 -37.31
N LEU A 7 -10.12 -62.70 -36.90
CA LEU A 7 -9.59 -62.59 -35.53
C LEU A 7 -9.04 -61.18 -35.25
N PHE A 8 -8.39 -60.55 -36.24
CA PHE A 8 -7.92 -59.17 -36.13
C PHE A 8 -9.05 -58.14 -36.31
N SER A 9 -10.04 -58.36 -37.17
CA SER A 9 -11.11 -57.38 -37.41
C SER A 9 -12.10 -57.27 -36.25
N GLY A 10 -12.43 -58.38 -35.58
CA GLY A 10 -13.33 -58.40 -34.42
C GLY A 10 -12.73 -57.80 -33.14
N GLY A 11 -11.40 -57.90 -32.98
CA GLY A 11 -10.65 -57.34 -31.85
C GLY A 11 -10.18 -55.90 -32.09
N ALA A 12 -9.73 -55.58 -33.31
CA ALA A 12 -9.23 -54.26 -33.66
C ALA A 12 -10.33 -53.20 -33.71
N GLY A 13 -11.55 -53.53 -34.13
CA GLY A 13 -12.68 -52.58 -34.11
C GLY A 13 -13.00 -52.10 -32.68
N LYS A 14 -13.09 -53.03 -31.73
CA LYS A 14 -13.32 -52.69 -30.31
C LYS A 14 -12.14 -51.95 -29.68
N LEU A 15 -10.91 -52.24 -30.09
CA LEU A 15 -9.72 -51.52 -29.62
C LEU A 15 -9.66 -50.10 -30.18
N VAL A 16 -9.98 -49.91 -31.47
CA VAL A 16 -10.04 -48.58 -32.10
C VAL A 16 -11.16 -47.73 -31.50
N ASP A 17 -12.34 -48.31 -31.27
CA ASP A 17 -13.46 -47.61 -30.62
C ASP A 17 -13.16 -47.28 -29.15
N SER A 18 -12.46 -48.17 -28.44
CA SER A 18 -12.04 -47.89 -27.06
C SER A 18 -10.98 -46.80 -26.98
N VAL A 19 -10.04 -46.76 -27.94
CA VAL A 19 -9.02 -45.71 -28.04
C VAL A 19 -9.66 -44.38 -28.45
N GLY A 20 -10.61 -44.37 -29.40
CA GLY A 20 -11.36 -43.19 -29.80
C GLY A 20 -12.15 -42.57 -28.65
N ASN A 21 -12.86 -43.38 -27.85
CA ASN A 21 -13.62 -42.92 -26.69
C ASN A 21 -12.72 -42.38 -25.56
N VAL A 22 -11.52 -42.94 -25.35
CA VAL A 22 -10.58 -42.41 -24.36
C VAL A 22 -9.97 -41.09 -24.86
N LEU A 23 -9.67 -40.98 -26.16
CA LEU A 23 -9.15 -39.76 -26.75
C LEU A 23 -10.17 -38.61 -26.64
N ASP A 24 -11.44 -38.85 -26.99
CA ASP A 24 -12.51 -37.86 -26.85
C ASP A 24 -12.72 -37.45 -25.40
N LYS A 25 -12.70 -38.41 -24.47
CA LYS A 25 -12.85 -38.12 -23.04
C LYS A 25 -11.66 -37.30 -22.52
N VAL A 26 -10.43 -37.60 -22.93
CA VAL A 26 -9.23 -36.87 -22.49
C VAL A 26 -9.13 -35.48 -23.14
N ILE A 27 -9.52 -35.34 -24.41
CA ILE A 27 -9.51 -34.04 -25.09
C ILE A 27 -10.63 -33.15 -24.54
N THR A 28 -11.84 -33.68 -24.34
CA THR A 28 -12.95 -32.97 -23.68
C THR A 28 -12.58 -32.58 -22.25
N THR A 29 -11.97 -33.51 -21.48
CA THR A 29 -11.49 -33.22 -20.12
C THR A 29 -10.40 -32.15 -20.13
N LYS A 30 -9.46 -32.16 -21.09
CA LYS A 30 -8.43 -31.10 -21.20
C LYS A 30 -9.02 -29.74 -21.50
N GLN A 31 -10.10 -29.68 -22.29
CA GLN A 31 -10.74 -28.42 -22.67
C GLN A 31 -11.56 -27.84 -21.50
N GLU A 32 -12.25 -28.68 -20.74
CA GLU A 32 -12.90 -28.31 -19.48
C GLU A 32 -11.89 -27.88 -18.41
N VAL A 33 -10.76 -28.59 -18.26
CA VAL A 33 -9.68 -28.21 -17.34
C VAL A 33 -9.04 -26.89 -17.77
N MET A 34 -8.83 -26.66 -19.06
CA MET A 34 -8.29 -25.41 -19.57
C MET A 34 -9.27 -24.24 -19.39
N GLN A 35 -10.58 -24.46 -19.49
CA GLN A 35 -11.59 -23.47 -19.14
C GLN A 35 -11.61 -23.18 -17.64
N GLN A 36 -11.52 -24.21 -16.78
CA GLN A 36 -11.46 -24.04 -15.33
C GLN A 36 -10.17 -23.33 -14.89
N GLU A 37 -9.01 -23.62 -15.49
CA GLU A 37 -7.77 -22.90 -15.24
C GLU A 37 -7.85 -21.43 -15.68
N LEU A 38 -8.50 -21.15 -16.81
CA LEU A 38 -8.77 -19.78 -17.27
C LEU A 38 -9.70 -19.02 -16.33
N GLU A 39 -10.75 -19.67 -15.84
CA GLU A 39 -11.67 -19.09 -14.86
C GLU A 39 -10.99 -18.86 -13.51
N LEU A 40 -10.18 -19.83 -13.04
CA LEU A 40 -9.39 -19.72 -11.82
C LEU A 40 -8.39 -18.57 -11.92
N LYS A 41 -7.68 -18.46 -13.05
CA LYS A 41 -6.72 -17.38 -13.30
C LYS A 41 -7.39 -16.01 -13.42
N LYS A 42 -8.59 -15.95 -14.00
CA LYS A 42 -9.41 -14.73 -13.99
C LYS A 42 -9.86 -14.36 -12.58
N ALA A 43 -10.32 -15.33 -11.79
CA ALA A 43 -10.72 -15.11 -10.42
C ALA A 43 -9.52 -14.65 -9.56
N GLU A 44 -8.34 -15.23 -9.75
CA GLU A 44 -7.11 -14.81 -9.06
C GLU A 44 -6.69 -13.39 -9.47
N MET A 45 -6.72 -13.06 -10.77
CA MET A 45 -6.45 -11.69 -11.22
C MET A 45 -7.47 -10.69 -10.66
N GLN A 46 -8.74 -11.07 -10.62
CA GLN A 46 -9.81 -10.24 -10.07
C GLN A 46 -9.61 -10.01 -8.57
N TYR A 47 -9.31 -11.06 -7.81
CA TYR A 47 -8.99 -10.99 -6.40
C TYR A 47 -7.80 -10.06 -6.13
N ARG A 48 -6.72 -10.20 -6.91
CA ARG A 48 -5.55 -9.32 -6.79
C ARG A 48 -5.85 -7.86 -7.12
N LEU A 49 -6.77 -7.59 -8.06
CA LEU A 49 -7.22 -6.23 -8.36
C LEU A 49 -8.05 -5.67 -7.20
N ASP A 50 -8.91 -6.47 -6.61
CA ASP A 50 -9.75 -6.07 -5.48
C ASP A 50 -8.92 -5.83 -4.21
N GLU A 51 -7.90 -6.65 -3.93
CA GLU A 51 -6.94 -6.38 -2.85
C GLU A 51 -6.21 -5.04 -3.07
N ARG A 52 -5.74 -4.77 -4.29
CA ARG A 52 -5.10 -3.47 -4.59
C ARG A 52 -6.06 -2.30 -4.45
N ARG A 53 -7.34 -2.47 -4.81
CA ARG A 53 -8.36 -1.44 -4.60
C ARG A 53 -8.57 -1.17 -3.12
N LEU A 54 -8.63 -2.23 -2.30
CA LEU A 54 -8.78 -2.13 -0.85
C LEU A 54 -7.59 -1.39 -0.21
N ASP A 55 -6.36 -1.71 -0.61
CA ASP A 55 -5.16 -1.00 -0.14
C ASP A 55 -5.16 0.49 -0.54
N ILE A 56 -5.56 0.80 -1.78
CA ILE A 56 -5.71 2.19 -2.22
C ILE A 56 -6.80 2.92 -1.41
N GLU A 57 -7.91 2.25 -1.09
CA GLU A 57 -9.00 2.82 -0.32
C GLU A 57 -8.62 3.04 1.16
N GLU A 58 -7.88 2.10 1.76
CA GLU A 58 -7.32 2.27 3.10
C GLU A 58 -6.35 3.46 3.15
N GLN A 59 -5.44 3.55 2.17
CA GLN A 59 -4.52 4.68 2.06
C GLN A 59 -5.29 6.00 1.88
N LYS A 60 -6.31 6.04 1.03
CA LYS A 60 -7.16 7.24 0.87
C LYS A 60 -7.85 7.62 2.17
N THR A 61 -8.39 6.66 2.92
CA THR A 61 -9.08 6.90 4.18
C THR A 61 -8.11 7.48 5.22
N ARG A 62 -6.92 6.89 5.34
CA ARG A 62 -5.85 7.39 6.21
C ARG A 62 -5.39 8.81 5.83
N LEU A 63 -5.28 9.08 4.53
CA LEU A 63 -4.94 10.42 4.04
C LEU A 63 -6.07 11.43 4.25
N ALA A 64 -7.33 11.02 4.12
CA ALA A 64 -8.49 11.87 4.34
C ALA A 64 -8.61 12.33 5.80
N ASP A 65 -8.28 11.47 6.76
CA ASP A 65 -8.26 11.83 8.19
C ASP A 65 -7.23 12.93 8.46
N ILE A 66 -6.02 12.78 7.91
CA ILE A 66 -4.95 13.79 8.01
C ILE A 66 -5.36 15.10 7.30
N ASP A 67 -5.97 15.00 6.13
CA ASP A 67 -6.44 16.15 5.36
C ASP A 67 -7.57 16.91 6.06
N SER A 68 -8.47 16.21 6.75
CA SER A 68 -9.51 16.82 7.57
C SER A 68 -8.93 17.64 8.72
N ALA A 69 -7.86 17.15 9.36
CA ALA A 69 -7.16 17.85 10.44
C ALA A 69 -6.44 19.11 9.93
N ARG A 70 -5.84 19.06 8.74
CA ARG A 70 -5.22 20.22 8.08
C ARG A 70 -6.27 21.25 7.64
N THR A 71 -7.37 20.79 7.06
CA THR A 71 -8.48 21.65 6.62
C THR A 71 -9.13 22.35 7.82
N ARG A 72 -9.32 21.64 8.93
CA ARG A 72 -9.78 22.23 10.20
C ARG A 72 -8.83 23.31 10.69
N SER A 73 -7.52 23.06 10.64
CA SER A 73 -6.51 24.05 11.01
C SER A 73 -6.60 25.26 10.08
N SER A 74 -6.56 25.07 8.76
CA SER A 74 -6.72 26.14 7.77
C SER A 74 -8.00 26.97 7.97
N ASN A 75 -9.13 26.34 8.28
CA ASN A 75 -10.40 27.05 8.50
C ASN A 75 -10.36 27.93 9.76
N ILE A 76 -9.67 27.47 10.81
CA ILE A 76 -9.42 28.27 12.02
C ILE A 76 -8.43 29.40 11.72
N GLU A 77 -7.41 29.13 10.91
CA GLU A 77 -6.41 30.10 10.46
C GLU A 77 -7.01 31.19 9.55
N THR A 78 -8.05 30.91 8.76
CA THR A 78 -8.71 31.90 7.90
C THR A 78 -9.87 32.63 8.59
N SER A 79 -10.32 32.16 9.75
CA SER A 79 -11.46 32.74 10.45
C SER A 79 -11.15 34.15 10.98
N ALA A 80 -12.03 35.10 10.67
CA ALA A 80 -11.89 36.51 11.07
C ALA A 80 -11.94 36.71 12.60
N ASN A 81 -12.53 35.76 13.34
CA ASN A 81 -12.70 35.84 14.79
C ASN A 81 -11.67 35.01 15.58
N ALA A 82 -10.69 34.40 14.90
CA ALA A 82 -9.66 33.60 15.56
C ALA A 82 -8.60 34.51 16.19
N THR A 83 -8.26 34.24 17.46
CA THR A 83 -7.17 34.92 18.17
C THR A 83 -5.84 34.64 17.47
N LEU A 84 -4.88 35.59 17.49
CA LEU A 84 -3.56 35.41 16.86
C LEU A 84 -2.84 34.13 17.33
N LEU A 85 -3.08 33.71 18.56
CA LEU A 85 -2.55 32.46 19.11
C LEU A 85 -3.16 31.25 18.42
N SER A 86 -4.49 31.17 18.29
CA SER A 86 -5.17 30.04 17.64
C SER A 86 -4.90 29.99 16.13
N LYS A 87 -4.62 31.15 15.53
CA LYS A 87 -4.34 31.31 14.10
C LYS A 87 -2.95 30.81 13.68
N ASN A 88 -2.03 30.63 14.64
CA ASN A 88 -0.65 30.26 14.34
C ASN A 88 -0.12 29.19 15.28
N ILE A 89 -0.97 28.56 16.09
CA ILE A 89 -0.53 27.66 17.16
C ILE A 89 0.28 26.50 16.61
N THR A 90 -0.14 25.95 15.47
CA THR A 90 0.52 24.83 14.79
C THR A 90 1.91 25.24 14.30
N SER A 91 2.01 26.40 13.64
CA SER A 91 3.28 26.95 13.13
C SER A 91 4.25 27.33 14.25
N PHE A 92 3.76 27.91 15.34
CA PHE A 92 4.57 28.19 16.52
C PHE A 92 5.05 26.91 17.21
N LEU A 93 4.20 25.89 17.31
CA LEU A 93 4.58 24.60 17.90
C LEU A 93 5.63 23.88 17.03
N ALA A 94 5.49 23.97 15.70
CA ALA A 94 6.45 23.41 14.75
C ALA A 94 7.82 24.10 14.81
N ILE A 95 7.83 25.44 14.78
CA ILE A 95 9.08 26.22 14.90
C ILE A 95 9.71 25.99 16.28
N GLY A 96 8.91 26.06 17.35
CA GLY A 96 9.38 25.88 18.72
C GLY A 96 9.99 24.50 18.95
N SER A 97 9.29 23.43 18.54
CA SER A 97 9.81 22.05 18.66
C SER A 97 11.06 21.82 17.81
N THR A 98 11.11 22.36 16.60
CA THR A 98 12.27 22.25 15.71
C THR A 98 13.49 22.95 16.32
N VAL A 99 13.34 24.22 16.73
CA VAL A 99 14.42 25.01 17.34
C VAL A 99 14.91 24.38 18.64
N LEU A 100 13.99 23.95 19.51
CA LEU A 100 14.34 23.31 20.78
C LEU A 100 15.11 22.00 20.56
N THR A 101 14.74 21.23 19.53
CA THR A 101 15.46 19.99 19.23
C THR A 101 16.85 20.24 18.68
N PHE A 102 17.03 21.21 17.77
CA PHE A 102 18.36 21.60 17.32
C PHE A 102 19.22 22.15 18.45
N ALA A 103 18.63 22.91 19.39
CA ALA A 103 19.32 23.39 20.57
C ALA A 103 19.78 22.23 21.49
N LEU A 104 18.93 21.22 21.71
CA LEU A 104 19.30 20.03 22.47
C LEU A 104 20.40 19.21 21.77
N PHE A 105 20.31 19.01 20.45
CA PHE A 105 21.39 18.36 19.70
C PHE A 105 22.71 19.13 19.82
N TYR A 106 22.66 20.46 19.73
CA TYR A 106 23.82 21.31 19.91
C TYR A 106 24.45 21.14 21.30
N ILE A 107 23.64 21.13 22.37
CA ILE A 107 24.13 20.89 23.73
C ILE A 107 24.76 19.49 23.85
N ILE A 108 24.14 18.46 23.29
CA ILE A 108 24.65 17.09 23.42
C ILE A 108 25.97 16.90 22.67
N ILE A 109 26.10 17.48 21.47
CA ILE A 109 27.31 17.34 20.64
C ILE A 109 28.45 18.21 21.16
N PHE A 110 28.18 19.48 21.49
CA PHE A 110 29.23 20.48 21.77
C PHE A 110 29.41 20.80 23.26
N ARG A 111 28.47 20.40 24.12
CA ARG A 111 28.52 20.58 25.58
C ARG A 111 28.41 19.23 26.29
N ASN A 112 28.98 18.17 25.73
CA ASN A 112 28.93 16.82 26.29
C ASN A 112 29.53 16.72 27.71
N GLU A 113 30.43 17.63 28.10
CA GLU A 113 30.99 17.75 29.45
C GLU A 113 29.94 18.06 30.52
N VAL A 114 28.81 18.69 30.12
CA VAL A 114 27.68 18.99 31.01
C VAL A 114 26.85 17.71 31.28
N ILE A 115 27.00 16.69 30.45
CA ILE A 115 26.22 15.44 30.52
C ILE A 115 27.04 14.41 31.30
N LYS A 116 26.60 14.14 32.53
CA LYS A 116 27.18 13.07 33.35
C LYS A 116 27.03 11.72 32.64
N ALA A 117 28.03 10.85 32.75
CA ALA A 117 28.01 9.52 32.13
C ALA A 117 26.78 8.68 32.52
N GLU A 118 26.27 8.88 33.74
CA GLU A 118 25.08 8.22 34.30
C GLU A 118 23.77 8.54 33.57
N VAL A 119 23.68 9.70 32.91
CA VAL A 119 22.44 10.13 32.21
C VAL A 119 22.54 9.93 30.69
N LYS A 120 23.65 9.41 30.18
CA LYS A 120 23.90 9.28 28.73
C LYS A 120 22.82 8.45 28.02
N ASP A 121 22.38 7.36 28.63
CA ASP A 121 21.37 6.47 28.04
C ASP A 121 19.99 7.12 28.02
N VAL A 122 19.65 7.89 29.07
CA VAL A 122 18.42 8.71 29.13
C VAL A 122 18.44 9.78 28.04
N VAL A 123 19.59 10.43 27.84
CA VAL A 123 19.78 11.44 26.79
C VAL A 123 19.59 10.83 25.40
N LEU A 124 20.19 9.66 25.13
CA LEU A 124 20.02 8.95 23.85
C LEU A 124 18.57 8.53 23.60
N TYR A 125 17.86 8.07 24.64
CA TYR A 125 16.44 7.77 24.55
C TYR A 125 15.61 9.02 24.21
N VAL A 126 15.84 10.14 24.91
CA VAL A 126 15.15 11.40 24.66
C VAL A 126 15.43 11.89 23.24
N LEU A 127 16.66 11.73 22.73
CA LEU A 127 16.99 12.04 21.34
C LEU A 127 16.19 11.20 20.33
N GLY A 128 16.00 9.91 20.61
CA GLY A 128 15.17 9.03 19.78
C GLY A 128 13.72 9.51 19.72
N VAL A 129 13.13 9.83 20.87
CA VAL A 129 11.75 10.34 20.96
C VAL A 129 11.61 11.69 20.25
N LEU A 130 12.54 12.62 20.45
CA LEU A 130 12.51 13.93 19.79
C LEU A 130 12.64 13.82 18.26
N SER A 131 13.50 12.92 17.77
CA SER A 131 13.66 12.66 16.34
C SER A 131 12.37 12.12 15.71
N ALA A 132 11.64 11.26 16.43
CA ALA A 132 10.33 10.77 16.01
C ALA A 132 9.29 11.91 15.94
N ILE A 133 9.25 12.79 16.94
CA ILE A 133 8.34 13.95 16.96
C ILE A 133 8.65 14.91 15.80
N ILE A 134 9.92 15.21 15.52
CA ILE A 134 10.31 16.02 14.35
C ILE A 134 9.80 15.39 13.05
N THR A 135 9.95 14.07 12.91
CA THR A 135 9.47 13.35 11.72
C THR A 135 7.95 13.47 11.57
N GLN A 136 7.20 13.43 12.68
CA GLN A 136 5.75 13.65 12.69
C GLN A 136 5.39 15.10 12.32
N VAL A 137 6.13 16.09 12.82
CA VAL A 137 5.94 17.51 12.44
C VAL A 137 6.20 17.70 10.95
N PHE A 138 7.31 17.20 10.41
CA PHE A 138 7.57 17.26 8.97
C PHE A 138 6.52 16.49 8.16
N SER A 139 6.03 15.35 8.64
CA SER A 139 4.94 14.61 8.00
C SER A 139 3.63 15.40 8.03
N PHE A 140 3.36 16.17 9.09
CA PHE A 140 2.19 17.04 9.15
C PHE A 140 2.29 18.19 8.13
N TYR A 141 3.44 18.81 7.93
CA TYR A 141 3.58 19.93 6.97
C TYR A 141 3.80 19.50 5.52
N PHE A 142 4.62 18.46 5.30
CA PHE A 142 5.08 18.05 3.97
C PHE A 142 4.57 16.66 3.54
N GLY A 143 3.86 15.94 4.42
CA GLY A 143 3.32 14.62 4.11
C GLY A 143 2.15 14.67 3.13
N SER A 144 2.33 14.04 1.97
CA SER A 144 1.37 13.62 0.93
C SER A 144 0.29 14.59 0.40
N SER A 145 0.15 15.81 0.93
CA SER A 145 -0.78 16.82 0.38
C SER A 145 -0.50 17.11 -1.10
N GLN A 146 0.79 17.15 -1.49
CA GLN A 146 1.20 17.32 -2.89
C GLN A 146 0.94 16.07 -3.74
N GLY A 147 1.18 14.87 -3.18
CA GLY A 147 1.04 13.61 -3.90
C GLY A 147 -0.40 13.25 -4.26
N SER A 148 -1.39 13.65 -3.45
CA SER A 148 -2.82 13.45 -3.75
C SER A 148 -3.32 14.38 -4.85
N VAL A 149 -2.84 15.63 -4.89
CA VAL A 149 -3.14 16.58 -5.98
C VAL A 149 -2.54 16.11 -7.29
N ASP A 150 -1.30 15.62 -7.28
CA ASP A 150 -0.64 15.10 -8.47
C ASP A 150 -1.29 13.79 -8.96
N LYS A 151 -1.70 12.90 -8.04
CA LYS A 151 -2.49 11.71 -8.39
C LYS A 151 -3.84 12.08 -9.00
N ASN A 152 -4.56 13.06 -8.46
CA ASN A 152 -5.83 13.51 -9.04
C ASN A 152 -5.64 14.12 -10.44
N LYS A 153 -4.60 14.92 -10.65
CA LYS A 153 -4.27 15.46 -11.99
C LYS A 153 -3.93 14.35 -13.00
N ILE A 154 -3.18 13.33 -12.59
CA ILE A 154 -2.87 12.18 -13.45
C ILE A 154 -4.16 11.41 -13.80
N ILE A 155 -5.04 11.18 -12.83
CA ILE A 155 -6.31 10.48 -13.05
C ILE A 155 -7.24 11.29 -13.97
N GLU A 156 -7.31 12.61 -13.82
CA GLU A 156 -8.05 13.49 -14.74
C GLU A 156 -7.46 13.48 -16.15
N GLY A 157 -6.14 13.41 -16.28
CA GLY A 157 -5.45 13.29 -17.57
C GLY A 157 -5.72 11.96 -18.28
N ILE A 158 -5.92 10.87 -17.54
CA ILE A 158 -6.26 9.55 -18.10
C ILE A 158 -7.74 9.45 -18.53
N LYS A 159 -8.62 10.31 -17.98
CA LYS A 159 -10.05 10.37 -18.34
C LYS A 159 -10.35 11.20 -19.59
N LYS A 160 -9.37 11.92 -20.14
CA LYS A 160 -9.48 12.63 -21.42
C LYS A 160 -8.98 11.76 -22.56
#